data_AF-M5EGF6-F1
#
_entry.id   AF-M5EGF6-F1
#
_cell.length_a   1.000
_cell.length_b   1.000
_cell.length_c   1.000
_cell.angle_alpha   90.00
_cell.angle_beta   90.00
_cell.angle_gamma   90.00
#
_symmetry.space_group_name_H-M   'P 1'
#
loop_
_entity.id
_entity.type
_entity.pdbx_description
1 polymer ?
#
loop_
_entity_poly.entity_id
_entity_poly.type
_entity_poly.pdbx_seq_one_letter_code
_entity_poly.pdbx_strand_id
1 'polypeptide(L)'
;MAQTEGFDSPKAFTEYIYENYSEENFSEVYNNFAAELKRELEKKIYLDFQKENFEKYDLEYTDIKVGDAKEIEFKEVKDKFDYAVDFGNYYMLQVEYLLKFNHFGSREKNSEKMVYVRKINDDFQIFWDYQNALDDDKALNRDDENE
;
A
#
# COMPACT_ATOMS: atom_id res chain seq x y z
N MET A 1 -6.17 -10.15 -19.18
CA MET A 1 -7.41 -9.88 -18.43
C MET A 1 -7.19 -10.51 -17.07
N ALA A 2 -6.86 -9.72 -16.04
CA ALA A 2 -6.77 -10.24 -14.68
C ALA A 2 -8.21 -10.50 -14.22
N GLN A 3 -8.52 -11.76 -13.90
CA GLN A 3 -9.76 -12.11 -13.22
C GLN A 3 -9.60 -11.58 -11.81
N THR A 4 -10.33 -10.51 -11.46
CA THR A 4 -10.54 -10.18 -10.05
C THR A 4 -11.27 -11.38 -9.46
N GLU A 5 -10.59 -12.18 -8.66
CA GLU A 5 -11.31 -13.01 -7.70
C GLU A 5 -12.17 -12.04 -6.88
N GLY A 6 -13.50 -12.18 -6.97
CA GLY A 6 -14.40 -11.30 -6.24
C GLY A 6 -14.12 -11.46 -4.75
N PHE A 7 -13.75 -10.38 -4.06
CA PHE A 7 -13.50 -10.43 -2.63
C PHE A 7 -14.81 -10.32 -1.86
N ASP A 8 -14.99 -11.17 -0.85
CA ASP A 8 -16.22 -11.16 -0.04
C ASP A 8 -16.30 -9.97 0.93
N SER A 9 -15.16 -9.32 1.23
CA SER A 9 -15.10 -8.20 2.17
C SER A 9 -13.90 -7.28 1.92
N PRO A 10 -13.93 -6.01 2.40
CA PRO A 10 -12.78 -5.11 2.38
C PRO A 10 -11.57 -5.69 3.13
N LYS A 11 -11.82 -6.50 4.17
CA LYS A 11 -10.80 -7.17 4.96
C LYS A 11 -10.07 -8.23 4.14
N ALA A 12 -10.81 -9.14 3.50
CA ALA A 12 -10.23 -10.18 2.65
C ALA A 12 -9.39 -9.57 1.50
N PHE A 13 -9.89 -8.48 0.89
CA PHE A 13 -9.12 -7.73 -0.11
C PHE A 13 -7.83 -7.14 0.47
N THR A 14 -7.88 -6.57 1.68
CA THR A 14 -6.70 -5.96 2.31
C THR A 14 -5.67 -7.02 2.74
N GLU A 15 -6.12 -8.17 3.22
CA GLU A 15 -5.27 -9.34 3.50
C GLU A 15 -4.54 -9.78 2.25
N TYR A 16 -5.25 -9.91 1.12
CA TYR A 16 -4.66 -10.23 -0.18
C TYR A 16 -3.59 -9.21 -0.61
N ILE A 17 -3.85 -7.90 -0.44
CA ILE A 17 -2.86 -6.87 -0.79
C ILE A 17 -1.57 -7.01 0.03
N TYR A 18 -1.69 -7.24 1.35
CA TYR A 18 -0.52 -7.35 2.22
C TYR A 18 0.21 -8.69 2.08
N GLU A 19 -0.49 -9.77 1.73
CA GLU A 19 0.14 -11.02 1.30
C GLU A 19 1.00 -10.79 0.06
N ASN A 20 0.47 -10.10 -0.96
CA ASN A 20 1.24 -9.74 -2.15
C ASN A 20 2.43 -8.81 -1.84
N TYR A 21 2.35 -7.93 -0.84
CA TYR A 21 3.52 -7.18 -0.37
C TYR A 21 4.57 -8.10 0.27
N SER A 22 4.16 -9.07 1.08
CA SER A 22 5.08 -10.02 1.72
C SER A 22 5.75 -10.99 0.74
N GLU A 23 5.10 -11.27 -0.39
CA GLU A 23 5.63 -12.09 -1.49
C GLU A 23 6.34 -11.27 -2.58
N GLU A 24 6.53 -9.96 -2.36
CA GLU A 24 7.11 -9.02 -3.33
C GLU A 24 6.39 -8.99 -4.70
N ASN A 25 5.12 -9.38 -4.74
CA ASN A 25 4.27 -9.32 -5.93
C ASN A 25 3.68 -7.91 -6.13
N PHE A 26 4.56 -6.91 -6.23
CA PHE A 26 4.17 -5.51 -6.35
C PHE A 26 3.36 -5.23 -7.64
N SER A 27 3.57 -6.04 -8.69
CA SER A 27 2.77 -5.93 -9.92
C SER A 27 1.28 -6.12 -9.64
N GLU A 28 0.95 -7.05 -8.75
CA GLU A 28 -0.41 -7.35 -8.38
C GLU A 28 -1.00 -6.30 -7.44
N VAL A 29 -0.22 -5.81 -6.47
CA VAL A 29 -0.62 -4.67 -5.65
C VAL A 29 -0.98 -3.46 -6.52
N TYR A 30 -0.12 -3.12 -7.49
CA TYR A 30 -0.37 -2.00 -8.40
C TYR A 30 -1.65 -2.20 -9.22
N ASN A 31 -1.95 -3.42 -9.67
CA ASN A 31 -3.16 -3.68 -10.45
C ASN A 31 -4.43 -3.30 -9.68
N ASN A 32 -4.39 -3.47 -8.35
CA ASN A 32 -5.48 -3.20 -7.42
C ASN A 32 -5.52 -1.75 -6.89
N PHE A 33 -4.61 -0.88 -7.32
CA PHE A 33 -4.68 0.55 -7.02
C PHE A 33 -5.92 1.22 -7.62
N ALA A 34 -6.39 2.27 -6.96
CA ALA A 34 -7.38 3.20 -7.49
C ALA A 34 -6.98 3.66 -8.90
N ALA A 35 -7.96 3.69 -9.81
CA ALA A 35 -7.71 4.01 -11.23
C ALA A 35 -7.10 5.40 -11.42
N GLU A 36 -7.46 6.34 -10.55
CA GLU A 36 -6.98 7.71 -10.52
C GLU A 36 -5.47 7.75 -10.21
N LEU A 37 -5.01 7.01 -9.20
CA LEU A 37 -3.58 6.89 -8.88
C LEU A 37 -2.79 6.34 -10.09
N LYS A 38 -3.32 5.32 -10.76
CA LYS A 38 -2.67 4.72 -11.94
C LYS A 38 -2.54 5.67 -13.14
N ARG A 39 -3.24 6.81 -13.14
CA ARG A 39 -3.09 7.87 -14.14
C ARG A 39 -1.96 8.84 -13.80
N GLU A 40 -1.60 8.94 -12.53
CA GLU A 40 -0.58 9.85 -12.03
C GLU A 40 0.77 9.14 -11.80
N LEU A 41 0.73 7.87 -11.42
CA LEU A 41 1.90 7.05 -11.12
C LEU A 41 2.01 5.93 -12.14
N GLU A 42 3.08 5.94 -12.94
CA GLU A 42 3.35 4.86 -13.87
C GLU A 42 3.73 3.57 -13.13
N LYS A 43 3.24 2.43 -13.63
CA LYS A 43 3.54 1.11 -13.07
C LYS A 43 5.04 0.86 -12.92
N LYS A 44 5.84 1.23 -13.93
CA LYS A 44 7.29 1.03 -13.88
C LYS A 44 7.93 1.79 -12.72
N ILE A 45 7.56 3.06 -12.52
CA ILE A 45 8.07 3.89 -11.42
C ILE A 45 7.75 3.24 -10.07
N TYR A 46 6.51 2.80 -9.87
CA TYR A 46 6.12 2.10 -8.65
C TYR A 46 6.92 0.81 -8.42
N LEU A 47 7.06 -0.02 -9.46
CA LEU A 47 7.75 -1.31 -9.35
C LEU A 47 9.24 -1.14 -9.06
N ASP A 48 9.91 -0.19 -9.73
CA ASP A 48 11.31 0.10 -9.49
C ASP A 48 11.49 0.60 -8.05
N PHE A 49 10.66 1.54 -7.60
CA PHE A 49 10.68 2.06 -6.23
C PHE A 49 10.53 0.96 -5.17
N GLN A 50 9.55 0.05 -5.33
CA GLN A 50 9.32 -1.02 -4.35
C GLN A 50 10.49 -2.01 -4.31
N LYS A 51 11.01 -2.40 -5.49
CA LYS A 51 12.16 -3.31 -5.57
C LYS A 51 13.41 -2.70 -4.97
N GLU A 52 13.72 -1.46 -5.34
CA GLU A 52 14.88 -0.75 -4.80
C GLU A 52 14.80 -0.66 -3.26
N ASN A 53 13.63 -0.35 -2.70
CA ASN A 53 13.46 -0.30 -1.25
C ASN A 53 13.57 -1.67 -0.57
N PHE A 54 12.94 -2.70 -1.12
CA PHE A 54 13.01 -4.05 -0.54
C PHE A 54 14.43 -4.63 -0.63
N GLU A 55 15.13 -4.46 -1.75
CA GLU A 55 16.51 -4.91 -1.93
C GLU A 55 17.49 -4.11 -1.07
N LYS A 56 17.36 -2.77 -1.02
CA LYS A 56 18.26 -1.89 -0.25
C LYS A 56 18.24 -2.21 1.24
N TYR A 57 17.06 -2.47 1.78
CA TYR A 57 16.87 -2.67 3.21
C TYR A 57 16.54 -4.10 3.61
N ASP A 58 16.64 -5.09 2.71
CA ASP A 58 16.29 -6.50 2.99
C ASP A 58 14.92 -6.59 3.71
N LEU A 59 13.91 -5.93 3.14
CA LEU A 59 12.61 -5.73 3.80
C LEU A 59 11.79 -7.02 3.81
N GLU A 60 11.28 -7.39 4.97
CA GLU A 60 10.33 -8.48 5.11
C GLU A 60 9.10 -8.03 5.91
N TYR A 61 7.92 -8.36 5.39
CA TYR A 61 6.64 -8.15 6.07
C TYR A 61 6.17 -9.48 6.65
N THR A 62 6.00 -9.55 7.96
CA THR A 62 5.59 -10.77 8.69
C THR A 62 4.49 -10.46 9.70
N ASP A 63 3.85 -11.48 10.26
CA ASP A 63 2.81 -11.36 11.29
C ASP A 63 1.68 -10.37 10.95
N ILE A 64 1.28 -10.33 9.68
CA ILE A 64 0.25 -9.41 9.15
C ILE A 64 -1.11 -9.75 9.76
N LYS A 65 -1.78 -8.74 10.30
CA LYS A 65 -3.14 -8.81 10.85
C LYS A 65 -3.96 -7.64 10.33
N VAL A 66 -5.10 -7.95 9.75
CA VAL A 66 -6.04 -6.95 9.25
C VAL A 66 -7.24 -6.84 10.20
N GLY A 67 -7.47 -5.62 10.69
CA GLY A 67 -8.61 -5.27 11.54
C GLY A 67 -9.94 -5.27 10.77
N ASP A 68 -11.02 -5.04 11.50
CA ASP A 68 -12.35 -4.96 10.90
C ASP A 68 -12.51 -3.68 10.08
N ALA A 69 -13.33 -3.77 9.03
CA ALA A 69 -13.61 -2.63 8.16
C ALA A 69 -14.58 -1.66 8.83
N LYS A 70 -14.19 -0.38 8.84
CA LYS A 70 -15.08 0.73 9.17
C LYS A 70 -15.47 1.45 7.89
N GLU A 71 -16.76 1.53 7.59
CA GLU A 71 -17.27 2.37 6.50
C GLU A 71 -17.03 3.86 6.86
N ILE A 72 -16.57 4.62 5.88
CA ILE A 72 -16.17 6.03 6.03
C ILE A 72 -16.75 6.87 4.89
N GLU A 73 -16.79 8.19 5.08
CA GLU A 73 -17.27 9.12 4.06
C GLU A 73 -16.15 9.45 3.05
N PHE A 74 -16.53 9.78 1.81
CA PHE A 74 -15.55 10.18 0.78
C PHE A 74 -14.62 11.31 1.24
N LYS A 75 -15.14 12.25 2.03
CA LYS A 75 -14.35 13.36 2.57
C LYS A 75 -13.11 12.88 3.33
N GLU A 76 -13.21 11.81 4.10
CA GLU A 76 -12.09 11.25 4.87
C GLU A 76 -10.99 10.69 3.96
N VAL A 77 -11.37 10.19 2.78
CA VAL A 77 -10.43 9.73 1.74
C VAL A 77 -9.84 10.94 1.01
N LYS A 78 -10.67 11.92 0.64
CA LYS A 78 -10.22 13.11 -0.08
C LYS A 78 -9.20 13.94 0.69
N ASP A 79 -9.36 14.03 2.01
CA ASP A 79 -8.43 14.73 2.90
C ASP A 79 -7.02 14.08 2.94
N LYS A 80 -6.87 12.84 2.43
CA LYS A 80 -5.62 12.08 2.42
C LYS A 80 -5.06 11.83 1.03
N PHE A 81 -5.92 11.77 0.03
CA PHE A 81 -5.55 11.42 -1.33
C PHE A 81 -6.13 12.46 -2.29
N ASP A 82 -5.31 13.45 -2.65
CA ASP A 82 -5.73 14.55 -3.53
C ASP A 82 -6.19 14.09 -4.92
N TYR A 83 -5.72 12.93 -5.38
CA TYR A 83 -6.16 12.31 -6.63
C TYR A 83 -7.53 11.62 -6.54
N ALA A 84 -8.08 11.42 -5.34
CA ALA A 84 -9.32 10.67 -5.16
C ALA A 84 -10.53 11.41 -5.75
N VAL A 85 -11.44 10.63 -6.34
CA VAL A 85 -12.72 11.06 -6.93
C VAL A 85 -13.86 10.31 -6.24
N ASP A 86 -14.98 11.01 -6.02
CA ASP A 86 -16.17 10.52 -5.31
C ASP A 86 -16.99 9.56 -6.19
N PHE A 87 -16.84 8.27 -5.95
CA PHE A 87 -17.52 7.20 -6.68
C PHE A 87 -17.40 5.84 -5.99
N GLY A 88 -18.46 5.38 -5.31
CA GLY A 88 -18.50 4.07 -4.66
C GLY A 88 -18.58 4.16 -3.14
N ASN A 89 -18.31 3.05 -2.46
CA ASN A 89 -18.32 2.98 -1.00
C ASN A 89 -16.90 2.91 -0.45
N TYR A 90 -16.64 3.54 0.68
CA TYR A 90 -15.29 3.71 1.23
C TYR A 90 -15.15 3.03 2.57
N TYR A 91 -13.99 2.41 2.78
CA TYR A 91 -13.68 1.66 3.98
C TYR A 91 -12.29 2.03 4.47
N MET A 92 -12.14 1.99 5.77
CA MET A 92 -10.88 2.16 6.47
C MET A 92 -10.63 0.92 7.32
N LEU A 93 -9.41 0.40 7.23
CA LEU A 93 -8.96 -0.78 7.96
C LEU A 93 -7.63 -0.47 8.64
N GLN A 94 -7.41 -1.03 9.82
CA GLN A 94 -6.11 -1.00 10.48
C GLN A 94 -5.35 -2.28 10.10
N VAL A 95 -4.10 -2.14 9.68
CA VAL A 95 -3.20 -3.27 9.41
C VAL A 95 -2.01 -3.19 10.34
N GLU A 96 -1.80 -4.26 11.09
CA GLU A 96 -0.63 -4.46 11.95
C GLU A 96 0.30 -5.48 11.30
N TYR A 97 1.61 -5.24 11.35
CA TYR A 97 2.61 -6.17 10.82
C TYR A 97 3.96 -5.96 11.50
N LEU A 98 4.77 -7.03 11.53
CA LEU A 98 6.17 -6.98 11.91
C LEU A 98 7.01 -6.71 10.66
N LEU A 99 7.62 -5.52 10.60
CA LEU A 99 8.57 -5.17 9.55
C LEU A 99 9.98 -5.55 10.00
N LYS A 100 10.65 -6.38 9.22
CA LYS A 100 12.09 -6.63 9.36
C LYS A 100 12.83 -5.87 8.28
N PHE A 101 13.98 -5.33 8.65
CA PHE A 101 14.81 -4.57 7.74
C PHE A 101 16.26 -4.56 8.22
N ASN A 102 17.17 -4.45 7.28
CA ASN A 102 18.60 -4.33 7.49
C ASN A 102 19.05 -2.91 7.14
N HIS A 103 19.34 -2.11 8.16
CA HIS A 103 19.93 -0.79 8.01
C HIS A 103 20.93 -0.59 9.15
N PHE A 104 22.22 -0.74 8.81
CA PHE A 104 23.32 -0.87 9.79
C PHE A 104 23.10 -2.01 10.80
N GLY A 105 22.59 -3.15 10.32
CA GLY A 105 22.24 -4.33 11.11
C GLY A 105 20.76 -4.65 11.07
N SER A 106 20.44 -5.92 11.35
CA SER A 106 19.06 -6.43 11.35
C SER A 106 18.25 -5.80 12.49
N ARG A 107 17.09 -5.25 12.14
CA ARG A 107 16.12 -4.64 13.04
C ARG A 107 14.72 -5.18 12.75
N GLU A 108 13.90 -5.20 13.77
CA GLU A 108 12.49 -5.54 13.66
C GLU A 108 11.64 -4.44 14.30
N LYS A 109 10.50 -4.11 13.69
CA LYS A 109 9.60 -3.07 14.16
C LYS A 109 8.14 -3.48 13.95
N ASN A 110 7.39 -3.54 15.05
CA ASN A 110 5.93 -3.59 14.97
C ASN A 110 5.41 -2.29 14.37
N SER A 111 4.66 -2.40 13.29
CA SER A 111 4.12 -1.29 12.52
C SER A 111 2.61 -1.41 12.43
N GLU A 112 1.96 -0.25 12.48
CA GLU A 112 0.51 -0.12 12.35
C GLU A 112 0.24 0.93 11.27
N LYS A 113 -0.65 0.62 10.32
CA LYS A 113 -1.07 1.55 9.28
C LYS A 113 -2.59 1.52 9.09
N MET A 114 -3.13 2.70 8.79
CA MET A 114 -4.50 2.84 8.31
C MET A 114 -4.52 2.71 6.79
N VAL A 115 -5.31 1.75 6.30
CA VAL A 115 -5.49 1.42 4.90
C VAL A 115 -6.87 1.89 4.45
N TYR A 116 -6.93 2.47 3.26
CA TYR A 116 -8.14 3.03 2.68
C TYR A 116 -8.50 2.25 1.43
N VAL A 117 -9.73 1.77 1.38
CA VAL A 117 -10.25 0.89 0.33
C VAL A 117 -11.53 1.49 -0.23
N ARG A 118 -11.73 1.34 -1.54
CA ARG A 118 -12.97 1.66 -2.24
C ARG A 118 -13.59 0.40 -2.81
N LYS A 119 -14.90 0.27 -2.69
CA LYS A 119 -15.71 -0.74 -3.38
C LYS A 119 -16.54 -0.08 -4.47
N ILE A 120 -16.43 -0.59 -5.70
CA ILE A 120 -17.26 -0.21 -6.84
C ILE A 120 -17.88 -1.49 -7.39
N ASN A 121 -19.20 -1.63 -7.27
CA ASN A 121 -19.89 -2.89 -7.57
C ASN A 121 -19.24 -4.05 -6.80
N ASP A 122 -18.67 -5.03 -7.48
CA ASP A 122 -18.01 -6.20 -6.90
C ASP A 122 -16.48 -6.09 -6.86
N ASP A 123 -15.91 -4.98 -7.35
CA ASP A 123 -14.46 -4.76 -7.37
C ASP A 123 -14.01 -3.89 -6.19
N PHE A 124 -12.84 -4.23 -5.64
CA PHE A 124 -12.16 -3.44 -4.62
C PHE A 124 -10.91 -2.77 -5.18
N GLN A 125 -10.60 -1.60 -4.64
CA GLN A 125 -9.40 -0.84 -4.97
C GLN A 125 -8.78 -0.24 -3.72
N ILE A 126 -7.46 -0.16 -3.66
CA ILE A 126 -6.73 0.43 -2.54
C ILE A 126 -6.20 1.82 -2.93
N PHE A 127 -6.25 2.75 -1.96
CA PHE A 127 -5.57 4.03 -2.07
C PHE A 127 -4.16 3.93 -1.47
N TRP A 128 -3.20 4.55 -2.15
CA TRP A 128 -1.82 4.63 -1.70
C TRP A 128 -1.32 6.09 -1.74
N ASP A 129 -0.56 6.46 -0.72
CA ASP A 129 0.03 7.79 -0.58
C ASP A 129 1.44 7.77 -1.19
N TYR A 130 1.48 7.98 -2.51
CA TYR A 130 2.71 7.88 -3.28
C TYR A 130 3.65 9.08 -3.07
N GLN A 131 3.11 10.26 -2.74
CA GLN A 131 3.91 11.48 -2.64
C GLN A 131 4.83 11.41 -1.42
N ASN A 132 4.27 11.09 -0.25
CA ASN A 132 5.06 10.94 0.96
C ASN A 132 6.06 9.77 0.84
N ALA A 133 5.66 8.65 0.22
CA ALA A 133 6.55 7.50 0.06
C ALA A 133 7.77 7.79 -0.84
N LEU A 134 7.57 8.51 -1.96
CA LEU A 134 8.65 8.85 -2.88
C LEU A 134 9.55 9.99 -2.36
N ASP A 135 9.03 10.88 -1.52
CA ASP A 135 9.83 11.97 -0.94
C ASP A 135 10.66 11.50 0.27
N ASP A 136 10.13 10.58 1.09
CA ASP A 136 10.88 9.97 2.20
C ASP A 136 12.11 9.18 1.69
N ASP A 137 11.97 8.44 0.59
CA ASP A 137 13.08 7.71 -0.03
C ASP A 137 14.20 8.64 -0.52
N LYS A 138 13.84 9.75 -1.16
CA LYS A 138 14.82 10.78 -1.55
C LYS A 138 15.52 11.42 -0.36
N ALA A 139 14.83 11.57 0.77
CA ALA A 139 15.43 12.12 1.99
C ALA A 139 16.45 11.14 2.58
N LEU A 140 16.08 9.86 2.73
CA LEU A 140 16.97 8.82 3.26
C LEU A 140 18.20 8.59 2.38
N ASN A 141 18.05 8.64 1.05
CA ASN A 141 19.18 8.51 0.13
C ASN A 141 20.19 9.66 0.23
N ARG A 142 19.76 10.88 0.60
CA ARG A 142 20.67 12.03 0.78
C ARG A 142 21.49 11.96 2.07
N ASP A 143 20.95 11.31 3.09
CA ASP A 143 21.64 11.14 4.36
C ASP A 143 22.73 10.05 4.23
N ASP A 144 22.46 8.97 3.47
CA ASP A 144 23.43 7.90 3.19
C ASP A 144 24.61 8.35 2.31
N GLU A 145 24.44 9.34 1.41
CA GLU A 145 25.52 9.87 0.56
C GLU A 145 26.48 10.83 1.28
N ASN A 146 26.17 11.26 2.51
CA ASN A 146 26.95 12.22 3.29
C ASN A 146 27.72 11.61 4.49
N GLU A 147 27.76 10.28 4.61
CA GLU A 147 28.67 9.55 5.54
C GLU A 147 29.92 9.00 4.84
#